data_AF-A0A537K5A2-F1
#
_entry.id   AF-A0A537K5A2-F1
#
_cell.length_a   1.000
_cell.length_b   1.000
_cell.length_c   1.000
_cell.angle_alpha   90.00
_cell.angle_beta   90.00
_cell.angle_gamma   90.00
#
_symmetry.space_group_name_H-M   'P 1'
#
loop_
_entity.id
_entity.type
_entity.pdbx_description
1 polymer ?
#
loop_
_entity_poly.entity_id
_entity_poly.type
_entity_poly.pdbx_seq_one_letter_code
_entity_poly.pdbx_strand_id
1 'polypeptide(L)'
;MKHQLLIVLFVFVAASCSTIPKGYTLSKFSFNDKYHNSYIMNRIPDYGDGHLDGCLVMGEMFLSLKSSEGSIVKGQIKDVESKDSLANANIKIYFLNSVEPLQLSSDSNGNFEFYKKSKINQINVEYVGYRNLAINFEGRKLFQ
;
A
#
# COMPACT_ATOMS: atom_id res chain seq x y z
N MET A 1 36.97 33.75 -22.89
CA MET A 1 36.18 33.95 -21.65
C MET A 1 34.66 33.74 -21.79
N LYS A 2 34.10 33.38 -22.96
CA LYS A 2 32.65 33.11 -23.12
C LYS A 2 32.23 31.64 -22.89
N HIS A 3 33.15 30.68 -22.94
CA HIS A 3 32.83 29.24 -22.82
C HIS A 3 32.88 28.69 -21.38
N GLN A 4 33.47 29.43 -20.43
CA GLN A 4 33.52 28.98 -19.02
C GLN A 4 32.19 29.22 -18.28
N LEU A 5 31.36 30.16 -18.74
CA LEU A 5 30.04 30.42 -18.14
C LEU A 5 29.04 29.29 -18.41
N LEU A 6 29.18 28.61 -19.55
CA LEU A 6 28.24 27.56 -20.00
C LEU A 6 28.42 26.24 -19.24
N ILE A 7 29.63 25.96 -18.77
CA ILE A 7 29.95 24.72 -18.03
C ILE A 7 29.41 24.78 -16.60
N VAL A 8 29.42 25.95 -15.97
CA VAL A 8 28.89 26.14 -14.60
C VAL A 8 27.37 25.97 -14.55
N LEU A 9 26.66 26.35 -15.62
CA LEU A 9 25.20 26.22 -15.70
C LEU A 9 24.76 24.74 -15.82
N PHE A 10 25.56 23.88 -16.45
CA PHE A 10 25.22 22.46 -16.64
C PHE A 10 25.36 21.64 -15.35
N VAL A 11 26.23 22.04 -14.43
CA VAL A 11 26.45 21.33 -13.15
C VAL A 11 25.28 21.54 -12.17
N PHE A 12 24.59 22.68 -12.23
CA PHE A 12 23.45 22.96 -11.35
C PHE A 12 22.19 22.12 -11.67
N VAL A 13 22.01 21.72 -12.93
CA VAL A 13 20.81 20.97 -13.36
C VAL A 13 20.89 19.49 -12.94
N ALA A 14 22.10 18.96 -12.74
CA ALA A 14 22.30 17.57 -12.31
C ALA A 14 22.12 17.35 -10.79
N ALA A 15 22.00 18.43 -9.99
CA ALA A 15 21.83 18.35 -8.54
C ALA A 15 20.35 18.31 -8.09
N SER A 16 19.40 18.41 -9.02
CA SER A 16 17.97 18.24 -8.75
C SER A 16 17.62 16.77 -8.58
N CYS A 17 18.28 16.10 -7.64
CA CYS A 17 17.86 14.80 -7.15
C CYS A 17 16.75 15.08 -6.13
N SER A 18 15.50 14.84 -6.53
CA SER A 18 14.31 14.96 -5.68
C SER A 18 14.51 14.07 -4.45
N THR A 19 14.87 14.72 -3.35
CA THR A 19 15.13 14.04 -2.09
C THR A 19 13.78 13.80 -1.45
N ILE A 20 13.31 12.55 -1.49
CA ILE A 20 12.11 12.14 -0.73
C ILE A 20 12.33 12.59 0.72
N PRO A 21 11.43 13.40 1.31
CA PRO A 21 11.62 13.92 2.66
C PRO A 21 11.80 12.76 3.65
N LYS A 22 12.95 12.77 4.35
CA LYS A 22 13.24 11.82 5.42
C LYS A 22 12.18 11.98 6.51
N GLY A 23 11.35 10.96 6.72
CA GLY A 23 10.35 10.94 7.79
C GLY A 23 9.03 10.25 7.44
N TYR A 24 8.72 10.03 6.16
CA TYR A 24 7.46 9.38 5.78
C TYR A 24 7.49 7.86 5.96
N THR A 25 6.53 7.32 6.71
CA THR A 25 6.33 5.87 6.87
C THR A 25 5.33 5.34 5.85
N LEU A 26 5.80 4.63 4.85
CA LEU A 26 4.94 4.05 3.80
C LEU A 26 4.09 2.87 4.32
N SER A 27 2.96 2.64 3.64
CA SER A 27 2.12 1.45 3.79
C SER A 27 2.93 0.15 3.81
N LYS A 28 2.42 -0.81 4.59
CA LYS A 28 3.07 -2.10 4.81
C LYS A 28 2.09 -3.25 4.56
N PHE A 29 2.64 -4.37 4.12
CA PHE A 29 1.90 -5.61 3.94
C PHE A 29 2.68 -6.77 4.53
N SER A 30 2.01 -7.59 5.33
CA SER A 30 2.57 -8.85 5.83
C SER A 30 1.63 -10.03 5.59
N PHE A 31 2.21 -11.19 5.34
CA PHE A 31 1.52 -12.47 5.23
C PHE A 31 2.26 -13.51 6.07
N ASN A 32 1.54 -14.22 6.95
CA ASN A 32 2.12 -15.18 7.90
C ASN A 32 3.36 -14.61 8.61
N ASP A 33 3.21 -13.39 9.14
CA ASP A 33 4.22 -12.63 9.89
C ASP A 33 5.49 -12.24 9.09
N LYS A 34 5.49 -12.39 7.75
CA LYS A 34 6.58 -11.95 6.86
C LYS A 34 6.16 -10.75 6.02
N TYR A 35 7.05 -9.77 5.86
CA TYR A 35 6.77 -8.58 5.04
C TYR A 35 6.87 -8.88 3.55
N HIS A 36 5.89 -8.39 2.79
CA HIS A 36 5.76 -8.57 1.36
C HIS A 36 5.45 -7.25 0.64
N ASN A 37 6.11 -6.17 1.04
CA ASN A 37 5.84 -4.81 0.53
C ASN A 37 5.99 -4.66 -1.00
N SER A 38 6.71 -5.57 -1.67
CA SER A 38 6.81 -5.60 -3.14
C SER A 38 5.50 -5.96 -3.85
N TYR A 39 4.47 -6.36 -3.10
CA TYR A 39 3.13 -6.66 -3.60
C TYR A 39 2.22 -5.42 -3.54
N ILE A 40 2.62 -4.37 -2.82
CA ILE A 40 1.88 -3.11 -2.71
C ILE A 40 2.02 -2.35 -4.01
N MET A 41 0.89 -2.04 -4.65
CA MET A 41 0.84 -1.18 -5.84
C MET A 41 1.03 0.27 -5.44
N ASN A 42 1.73 1.04 -6.29
CA ASN A 42 1.98 2.47 -6.09
C ASN A 42 2.45 2.75 -4.65
N ARG A 43 3.40 1.96 -4.16
CA ARG A 43 3.86 2.04 -2.76
C ARG A 43 4.51 3.39 -2.45
N ILE A 44 5.17 3.98 -3.44
CA ILE A 44 5.74 5.32 -3.34
C ILE A 44 4.65 6.27 -3.85
N PRO A 45 4.34 7.35 -3.12
CA PRO A 45 3.39 8.35 -3.59
C PRO A 45 3.89 9.02 -4.88
N ASP A 46 2.98 9.20 -5.84
CA ASP A 46 3.19 10.05 -7.03
C ASP A 46 3.03 11.56 -6.68
N TYR A 47 2.72 11.86 -5.42
CA TYR A 47 2.58 13.21 -4.87
C TYR A 47 3.69 13.48 -3.84
N GLY A 48 4.27 14.68 -3.91
CA GLY A 48 5.42 15.04 -3.08
C GLY A 48 6.58 15.73 -3.81
N ASP A 49 6.37 16.33 -4.98
CA ASP A 49 7.22 17.41 -5.54
C ASP A 49 6.54 18.26 -6.66
N GLY A 50 5.21 18.27 -6.74
CA GLY A 50 4.47 19.48 -7.15
C GLY A 50 3.64 19.48 -8.44
N HIS A 51 2.50 18.76 -8.49
CA HIS A 51 1.36 19.09 -9.39
C HIS A 51 -0.03 18.78 -8.78
N LEU A 52 -1.04 19.50 -9.33
CA LEU A 52 -2.45 19.83 -8.99
C LEU A 52 -3.08 19.55 -7.61
N ASP A 53 -2.72 18.50 -6.87
CA ASP A 53 -3.46 18.11 -5.65
C ASP A 53 -2.79 18.51 -4.32
N GLY A 54 -1.63 19.18 -4.37
CA GLY A 54 -1.01 19.80 -3.19
C GLY A 54 -0.47 18.83 -2.14
N CYS A 55 0.05 19.38 -1.03
CA CYS A 55 0.68 18.65 0.07
C CYS A 55 -0.38 18.00 0.99
N LEU A 56 -1.12 17.03 0.49
CA LEU A 56 -2.12 16.32 1.28
C LEU A 56 -1.45 15.12 1.97
N VAL A 57 -1.21 15.26 3.27
CA VAL A 57 -0.66 14.20 4.13
C VAL A 57 -1.78 13.21 4.45
N MET A 58 -1.77 12.04 3.82
CA MET A 58 -2.69 10.95 4.14
C MET A 58 -2.03 9.96 5.09
N GLY A 59 -2.82 9.34 5.97
CA GLY A 59 -2.37 8.21 6.79
C GLY A 59 -1.99 7.01 5.92
N GLU A 60 -1.10 6.17 6.43
CA GLU A 60 -0.58 4.99 5.75
C GLU A 60 -1.01 3.73 6.48
N MET A 61 -1.44 2.70 5.74
CA MET A 61 -2.04 1.50 6.31
C MET A 61 -1.08 0.32 6.38
N PHE A 62 -1.20 -0.46 7.44
CA PHE A 62 -0.58 -1.77 7.57
C PHE A 62 -1.65 -2.86 7.47
N LEU A 63 -1.57 -3.66 6.41
CA LEU A 63 -2.35 -4.89 6.27
C LEU A 63 -1.52 -6.09 6.72
N SER A 64 -2.03 -6.85 7.68
CA SER A 64 -1.50 -8.16 8.04
C SER A 64 -2.51 -9.23 7.68
N LEU A 65 -2.05 -10.30 7.04
CA LEU A 65 -2.83 -11.47 6.71
C LEU A 65 -2.18 -12.71 7.32
N LYS A 66 -3.00 -13.64 7.81
CA LYS A 66 -2.60 -14.96 8.26
C LYS A 66 -3.51 -16.00 7.66
N SER A 67 -2.93 -17.05 7.09
CA SER A 67 -3.64 -18.23 6.64
C SER A 67 -3.29 -19.38 7.58
N SER A 68 -4.31 -20.00 8.18
CA SER A 68 -4.14 -21.27 8.90
C SER A 68 -4.33 -22.45 7.94
N GLU A 69 -4.05 -23.67 8.39
CA GLU A 69 -4.46 -24.88 7.68
C GLU A 69 -5.98 -24.84 7.43
N GLY A 70 -6.38 -24.86 6.16
CA GLY A 70 -7.75 -24.63 5.70
C GLY A 70 -7.87 -23.45 4.72
N SER A 71 -9.11 -23.15 4.31
CA SER A 71 -9.42 -22.06 3.37
C SER A 71 -9.67 -20.71 4.06
N ILE A 72 -9.46 -20.59 5.37
CA ILE A 72 -9.73 -19.36 6.12
C ILE A 72 -8.49 -18.46 6.10
N VAL A 73 -8.71 -17.20 5.74
CA VAL A 73 -7.71 -16.13 5.83
C VAL A 73 -8.21 -15.11 6.83
N LYS A 74 -7.37 -14.80 7.82
CA LYS A 74 -7.60 -13.75 8.83
C LYS A 74 -6.76 -12.54 8.48
N GLY A 75 -7.33 -11.36 8.63
CA GLY A 75 -6.67 -10.11 8.36
C GLY A 75 -6.80 -9.12 9.50
N GLN A 76 -5.85 -8.19 9.58
CA GLN A 76 -5.88 -7.05 10.49
C GLN A 76 -5.35 -5.80 9.78
N ILE A 77 -6.01 -4.67 10.01
CA ILE A 77 -5.69 -3.37 9.42
C ILE A 77 -5.37 -2.39 10.56
N LYS A 78 -4.21 -1.73 10.45
CA LYS A 78 -3.70 -0.77 11.42
C LYS A 78 -3.12 0.45 10.74
N ASP A 79 -3.02 1.55 11.49
CA ASP A 79 -2.15 2.67 11.15
C ASP A 79 -0.67 2.25 11.21
N VAL A 80 0.14 2.65 10.24
CA VAL A 80 1.57 2.30 10.20
C VAL A 80 2.38 2.99 11.30
N GLU A 81 2.03 4.22 11.65
CA GLU A 81 2.75 5.06 12.60
C GLU A 81 2.27 4.78 14.03
N SER A 82 0.99 5.03 14.33
CA SER A 82 0.43 4.89 15.68
C SER A 82 0.21 3.45 16.12
N LYS A 83 0.11 2.52 15.15
CA LYS A 83 -0.26 1.09 15.36
C LYS A 83 -1.71 0.86 15.78
N ASP A 84 -2.53 1.90 15.81
CA ASP A 84 -3.94 1.79 16.16
C ASP A 84 -4.70 0.97 15.12
N SER A 85 -5.68 0.21 15.59
CA SER A 85 -6.55 -0.58 14.72
C SER A 85 -7.52 0.33 13.95
N LEU A 86 -7.68 0.08 12.66
CA LEU A 86 -8.62 0.82 11.82
C LEU A 86 -9.94 0.05 11.69
N ALA A 87 -10.93 0.48 12.47
CA ALA A 87 -12.27 -0.11 12.48
C ALA A 87 -13.12 0.37 11.30
N ASN A 88 -13.96 -0.51 10.74
CA ASN A 88 -14.82 -0.24 9.58
C ASN A 88 -14.06 0.14 8.29
N ALA A 89 -12.80 -0.27 8.14
CA ALA A 89 -12.09 -0.18 6.87
C ALA A 89 -12.78 -1.07 5.83
N ASN A 90 -12.98 -0.55 4.61
CA ASN A 90 -13.62 -1.28 3.53
C ASN A 90 -12.56 -2.16 2.84
N ILE A 91 -12.80 -3.47 2.78
CA ILE A 91 -11.93 -4.43 2.13
C ILE A 91 -12.63 -5.02 0.92
N LYS A 92 -12.00 -4.91 -0.25
CA LYS A 92 -12.45 -5.55 -1.50
C LYS A 92 -11.45 -6.61 -1.92
N ILE A 93 -11.89 -7.85 -2.04
CA ILE A 93 -11.06 -9.01 -2.39
C ILE A 93 -11.48 -9.52 -3.76
N TYR A 94 -10.58 -9.40 -4.73
CA TYR A 94 -10.78 -9.87 -6.09
C TYR A 94 -10.20 -11.27 -6.23
N PHE A 95 -11.08 -12.22 -6.51
CA PHE A 95 -10.71 -13.60 -6.80
C PHE A 95 -10.49 -13.79 -8.30
N LEU A 96 -9.59 -14.69 -8.66
CA LEU A 96 -9.39 -15.12 -10.04
C LEU A 96 -10.71 -15.71 -10.56
N ASN A 97 -11.16 -15.22 -11.72
CA ASN A 97 -12.41 -15.59 -12.38
C ASN A 97 -13.70 -15.13 -11.68
N SER A 98 -13.63 -14.18 -10.75
CA SER A 98 -14.82 -13.51 -10.19
C SER A 98 -15.03 -12.16 -10.85
N VAL A 99 -16.26 -11.88 -11.28
CA VAL A 99 -16.65 -10.57 -11.84
C VAL A 99 -16.76 -9.53 -10.73
N GLU A 100 -17.25 -9.94 -9.56
CA GLU A 100 -17.44 -9.06 -8.41
C GLU A 100 -16.44 -9.38 -7.29
N PRO A 101 -15.94 -8.37 -6.57
CA PRO A 101 -15.11 -8.59 -5.39
C PRO A 101 -15.98 -9.06 -4.22
N LEU A 102 -15.40 -9.86 -3.33
CA LEU A 102 -15.94 -10.03 -1.99
C LEU A 102 -15.68 -8.73 -1.21
N GLN A 103 -16.74 -8.12 -0.68
CA GLN A 103 -16.67 -6.91 0.11
C GLN A 103 -16.85 -7.23 1.59
N LEU A 104 -15.98 -6.68 2.43
CA LEU A 104 -15.97 -6.87 3.88
C LEU A 104 -15.67 -5.53 4.56
N SER A 105 -15.88 -5.49 5.87
CA SER A 105 -15.41 -4.40 6.70
C SER A 105 -14.68 -4.94 7.91
N SER A 106 -13.66 -4.21 8.38
CA SER A 106 -12.97 -4.57 9.62
C SER A 106 -13.85 -4.30 10.85
N ASP A 107 -13.70 -5.15 11.87
CA ASP A 107 -14.35 -4.98 13.18
C ASP A 107 -13.74 -3.82 13.99
N SER A 108 -14.23 -3.62 15.21
CA SER A 108 -13.74 -2.56 16.13
C SER A 108 -12.25 -2.68 16.48
N ASN A 109 -11.66 -3.86 16.30
CA ASN A 109 -10.26 -4.15 16.56
C ASN A 109 -9.43 -4.19 15.25
N GLY A 110 -10.01 -3.74 14.14
CA GLY A 110 -9.38 -3.71 12.82
C GLY A 110 -9.24 -5.08 12.17
N ASN A 111 -9.87 -6.13 12.71
CA ASN A 111 -9.77 -7.49 12.19
C ASN A 111 -10.86 -7.79 11.17
N PHE A 112 -10.59 -8.71 10.26
CA PHE A 112 -11.57 -9.29 9.36
C PHE A 112 -11.18 -10.73 9.03
N GLU A 113 -12.12 -11.53 8.52
CA GLU A 113 -11.82 -12.87 8.04
C GLU A 113 -12.67 -13.23 6.83
N PHE A 114 -12.16 -14.14 6.01
CA PHE A 114 -12.89 -14.65 4.86
C PHE A 114 -12.44 -16.05 4.47
N TYR A 115 -13.34 -16.73 3.75
CA TYR A 115 -13.04 -18.01 3.13
C TYR A 115 -12.49 -17.77 1.72
N LYS A 116 -11.26 -18.24 1.49
CA LYS A 116 -10.60 -18.28 0.18
C LYS A 116 -11.35 -19.28 -0.71
N LYS A 117 -12.21 -18.77 -1.59
CA LYS A 117 -12.99 -19.57 -2.56
C LYS A 117 -12.14 -20.03 -3.76
N SER A 118 -11.20 -19.19 -4.18
CA SER A 118 -10.26 -19.48 -5.27
C SER A 118 -8.97 -18.66 -5.09
N LYS A 119 -8.09 -18.65 -6.09
CA LYS A 119 -6.87 -17.84 -6.06
C LYS A 119 -7.22 -16.36 -5.94
N ILE A 120 -6.57 -15.65 -5.03
CA ILE A 120 -6.73 -14.20 -4.87
C ILE A 120 -5.88 -13.50 -5.94
N ASN A 121 -6.48 -12.55 -6.66
CA ASN A 121 -5.80 -11.69 -7.61
C ASN A 121 -5.34 -10.39 -6.96
N GLN A 122 -6.24 -9.73 -6.21
CA GLN A 122 -5.98 -8.42 -5.63
C GLN A 122 -6.77 -8.22 -4.34
N ILE A 123 -6.21 -7.46 -3.40
CA ILE A 123 -6.90 -6.96 -2.21
C ILE A 123 -6.76 -5.44 -2.17
N ASN A 124 -7.88 -4.74 -2.05
CA ASN A 124 -7.91 -3.30 -1.84
C ASN A 124 -8.48 -2.99 -0.46
N VAL A 125 -7.84 -2.06 0.23
CA VAL A 125 -8.31 -1.53 1.51
C VAL A 125 -8.47 -0.02 1.38
N GLU A 126 -9.63 0.48 1.75
CA GLU A 126 -10.02 1.88 1.70
C GLU A 126 -10.43 2.34 3.11
N TYR A 127 -9.91 3.48 3.56
CA TYR A 127 -10.28 4.10 4.83
C TYR A 127 -10.17 5.62 4.74
N VAL A 128 -11.12 6.33 5.34
CA VAL A 128 -11.20 7.80 5.24
C VAL A 128 -10.00 8.44 5.92
N GLY A 129 -9.32 9.36 5.22
CA GLY A 129 -8.10 10.01 5.70
C GLY A 129 -6.81 9.21 5.46
N TYR A 130 -6.91 8.03 4.82
CA TYR A 130 -5.78 7.15 4.54
C TYR A 130 -5.61 6.89 3.05
N ARG A 131 -4.37 6.68 2.64
CA ARG A 131 -4.04 6.28 1.28
C ARG A 131 -4.60 4.87 1.03
N ASN A 132 -5.33 4.69 -0.06
CA ASN A 132 -5.82 3.37 -0.47
C ASN A 132 -4.65 2.38 -0.59
N LEU A 133 -4.78 1.23 0.07
CA LEU A 133 -3.79 0.17 0.05
C LEU A 133 -4.25 -0.93 -0.90
N ALA A 134 -3.57 -1.06 -2.05
CA ALA A 134 -3.82 -2.09 -3.04
C ALA A 134 -2.67 -3.10 -3.09
N ILE A 135 -2.99 -4.38 -2.95
CA ILE A 135 -2.04 -5.49 -2.99
C ILE A 135 -2.31 -6.36 -4.22
N ASN A 136 -1.32 -6.49 -5.11
CA ASN A 136 -1.42 -7.34 -6.31
C ASN A 136 -0.73 -8.69 -6.10
N PHE A 137 -1.47 -9.78 -6.32
CA PHE A 137 -1.02 -11.16 -6.22
C PHE A 137 -0.91 -11.88 -7.59
N GLU A 138 -1.21 -11.19 -8.69
CA GLU A 138 -1.12 -11.74 -10.04
C GLU A 138 0.29 -12.32 -10.32
N GLY A 139 0.33 -13.55 -10.84
CA GLY A 139 1.60 -14.25 -11.11
C GLY A 139 2.40 -14.68 -9.87
N ARG A 140 1.93 -14.41 -8.64
CA ARG A 140 2.68 -14.68 -7.40
C ARG A 140 2.10 -15.83 -6.57
N LYS A 141 2.95 -16.44 -5.74
CA LYS A 141 2.67 -17.66 -4.97
C LYS A 141 2.70 -17.38 -3.46
N LEU A 142 1.74 -16.60 -2.96
CA LEU A 142 1.62 -16.32 -1.52
C LEU A 142 0.58 -17.19 -0.81
N PHE A 143 -0.48 -17.57 -1.53
CA PHE A 143 -1.60 -18.37 -1.02
C PHE A 143 -1.62 -19.80 -1.59
N GLN A 144 -0.47 -20.31 -2.06
CA GLN A 144 -0.34 -21.69 -2.54
C GLN A 144 -0.14 -22.64 -1.37
#